data_AF-A0A1W0WHT6-F1
#
_entry.id   AF-A0A1W0WHT6-F1
#
_cell.length_a   1.000
_cell.length_b   1.000
_cell.length_c   1.000
_cell.angle_alpha   90.00
_cell.angle_beta   90.00
_cell.angle_gamma   90.00
#
_symmetry.space_group_name_H-M   'P 1'
#
loop_
_entity.id
_entity.type
_entity.pdbx_description
1 polymer ?
#
loop_
_entity_poly.entity_id
_entity_poly.type
_entity_poly.pdbx_seq_one_letter_code
_entity_poly.pdbx_strand_id
1 'polypeptide(L)'
;MSSATTASVLHASTGTDSEASEEPAPVVVTLWVRPLKVVALLCGLAVLVLITICLAASSWLDSNGFQQGLWYYCVSSHYEGPLPPGIPETIGCFASPWRVYFLATGALCAGTFLLDLVATTLLVIALCTRKIGRKIRLYKSAKTFFMLALLACMSGLILFAVKFSLEYREWGRRSFEFGWAFGMGWGAAVFLFGALLLLCCDRETDTIYYAEKTIEDGP
;
A
#
# COMPACT_ATOMS: atom_id res chain seq x y z
N MET A 1 77.66 -27.99 7.43
CA MET A 1 78.04 -28.85 8.57
C MET A 1 76.91 -28.78 9.59
N SER A 2 76.41 -29.95 10.00
CA SER A 2 75.46 -30.30 11.09
C SER A 2 74.19 -29.47 11.26
N SER A 3 72.98 -29.99 10.99
CA SER A 3 72.23 -31.07 11.67
C SER A 3 71.92 -30.87 13.15
N ALA A 4 70.62 -30.64 13.39
CA ALA A 4 69.72 -31.31 14.36
C ALA A 4 69.92 -31.10 15.88
N THR A 5 68.80 -30.90 16.58
CA THR A 5 68.23 -31.73 17.69
C THR A 5 67.25 -30.86 18.51
N THR A 6 65.92 -30.95 18.40
CA THR A 6 64.90 -31.87 18.98
C THR A 6 64.67 -31.82 20.51
N ALA A 7 63.38 -31.63 20.89
CA ALA A 7 62.68 -32.06 22.12
C ALA A 7 62.97 -31.33 23.47
N SER A 8 62.06 -31.15 24.44
CA SER A 8 60.61 -31.36 24.65
C SER A 8 60.27 -30.91 26.10
N VAL A 9 58.97 -30.86 26.46
CA VAL A 9 58.35 -30.84 27.83
C VAL A 9 58.26 -29.47 28.54
N LEU A 10 57.15 -28.81 28.93
CA LEU A 10 55.70 -29.05 29.21
C LEU A 10 55.38 -28.78 30.70
N HIS A 11 54.60 -27.71 30.99
CA HIS A 11 53.57 -27.58 32.05
C HIS A 11 52.94 -26.15 31.98
N ALA A 12 51.68 -26.02 31.52
CA ALA A 12 50.44 -25.79 32.31
C ALA A 12 50.41 -24.42 33.03
N SER A 13 49.45 -23.50 32.90
CA SER A 13 48.01 -23.43 32.56
C SER A 13 47.74 -21.99 32.06
N THR A 14 46.69 -21.55 31.35
CA THR A 14 45.24 -21.80 31.44
C THR A 14 44.58 -20.99 30.32
N GLY A 15 43.59 -21.55 29.62
CA GLY A 15 42.44 -20.95 28.89
C GLY A 15 42.58 -19.61 28.14
N THR A 16 41.96 -19.38 26.99
CA THR A 16 40.84 -20.05 26.31
C THR A 16 40.66 -19.34 24.98
N ASP A 17 40.38 -20.14 23.95
CA ASP A 17 39.60 -19.85 22.75
C ASP A 17 40.20 -18.96 21.64
N SER A 18 40.57 -19.67 20.57
CA SER A 18 40.67 -19.15 19.22
C SER A 18 39.31 -18.61 18.77
N GLU A 19 39.22 -17.31 18.55
CA GLU A 19 38.27 -16.75 17.60
C GLU A 19 39.05 -16.42 16.33
N ALA A 20 38.91 -17.31 15.34
CA ALA A 20 39.32 -17.04 13.98
C ALA A 20 38.64 -15.75 13.54
N SER A 21 39.42 -14.73 13.20
CA SER A 21 38.92 -13.55 12.49
C SER A 21 38.39 -14.02 11.14
N GLU A 22 37.10 -14.28 11.10
CA GLU A 22 36.31 -14.39 9.88
C GLU A 22 36.20 -12.97 9.32
N GLU A 23 37.13 -12.64 8.41
CA GLU A 23 37.08 -11.43 7.61
C GLU A 23 35.76 -11.45 6.81
N PRO A 24 34.82 -10.52 7.03
CA PRO A 24 33.53 -10.57 6.36
C PRO A 24 33.76 -10.35 4.87
N ALA A 25 33.39 -11.34 4.06
CA ALA A 25 33.45 -11.26 2.61
C ALA A 25 32.83 -9.93 2.13
N PRO A 26 33.44 -9.23 1.15
CA PRO A 26 32.88 -8.00 0.63
C PRO A 26 31.53 -8.31 0.01
N VAL A 27 30.45 -7.98 0.70
CA VAL A 27 29.11 -7.99 0.12
C VAL A 27 29.13 -6.93 -0.95
N VAL A 28 29.32 -7.34 -2.20
CA VAL A 28 29.17 -6.46 -3.35
C VAL A 28 27.69 -6.12 -3.45
N VAL A 29 27.25 -5.12 -2.67
CA VAL A 29 26.02 -4.41 -2.91
C VAL A 29 26.19 -3.69 -4.23
N THR A 30 25.88 -4.37 -5.34
CA THR A 30 25.59 -3.68 -6.59
C THR A 30 24.40 -2.78 -6.30
N LEU A 31 24.67 -1.53 -5.91
CA LEU A 31 23.69 -0.47 -5.73
C LEU A 31 23.19 -0.08 -7.13
N TRP A 32 22.39 -0.97 -7.72
CA TRP A 32 21.50 -0.64 -8.81
C TRP A 32 20.66 0.56 -8.37
N VAL A 33 20.55 1.54 -9.25
CA VAL A 33 19.83 2.81 -9.11
C VAL A 33 18.61 2.67 -8.20
N ARG A 34 18.73 3.10 -6.92
CA ARG A 34 17.71 3.07 -5.83
C ARG A 34 16.32 2.55 -6.26
N PRO A 35 16.13 1.22 -6.43
CA PRO A 35 14.94 0.67 -7.06
C PRO A 35 13.68 0.93 -6.23
N LEU A 36 13.85 1.07 -4.92
CA LEU A 36 12.78 1.28 -3.96
C LEU A 36 11.91 2.50 -4.28
N LYS A 37 12.55 3.59 -4.74
CA LYS A 37 11.85 4.83 -5.11
C LYS A 37 11.01 4.68 -6.38
N VAL A 38 11.51 3.93 -7.36
CA VAL A 38 10.81 3.67 -8.62
C VAL A 38 9.63 2.73 -8.38
N VAL A 39 9.82 1.68 -7.56
CA VAL A 39 8.74 0.76 -7.19
C VAL A 39 7.64 1.50 -6.43
N ALA A 40 7.98 2.41 -5.51
CA ALA A 40 6.98 3.21 -4.82
C ALA A 40 6.18 4.13 -5.77
N LEU A 41 6.82 4.68 -6.80
CA LEU A 41 6.14 5.47 -7.83
C LEU A 41 5.18 4.60 -8.65
N LEU A 42 5.60 3.41 -9.08
CA LEU A 42 4.74 2.46 -9.80
C LEU A 42 3.54 2.05 -8.94
N CYS A 43 3.77 1.87 -7.64
CA CYS A 43 2.74 1.54 -6.66
C CYS A 43 1.69 2.65 -6.57
N GLY A 44 2.10 3.92 -6.47
CA GLY A 44 1.18 5.07 -6.51
C GLY A 44 0.41 5.17 -7.84
N LEU A 45 1.06 4.94 -8.98
CA LEU A 45 0.37 4.92 -10.28
C LEU A 45 -0.68 3.80 -10.37
N ALA A 46 -0.37 2.61 -9.84
CA ALA A 46 -1.32 1.51 -9.78
C ALA A 46 -2.53 1.85 -8.90
N VAL A 47 -2.34 2.56 -7.78
CA VAL A 47 -3.43 3.05 -6.93
C VAL A 47 -4.36 3.98 -7.70
N LEU A 48 -3.83 4.93 -8.47
CA LEU A 48 -4.66 5.82 -9.31
C LEU A 48 -5.55 5.02 -10.27
N VAL A 49 -5.00 3.99 -10.92
CA VAL A 49 -5.75 3.13 -11.83
C VAL A 49 -6.81 2.31 -11.06
N LEU A 50 -6.44 1.71 -9.94
CA LEU A 50 -7.36 0.88 -9.16
C LEU A 50 -8.51 1.70 -8.54
N ILE A 51 -8.22 2.89 -8.02
CA ILE A 51 -9.25 3.78 -7.44
C ILE A 51 -10.16 4.37 -8.53
N THR A 52 -9.64 4.70 -9.70
CA THR A 52 -10.49 5.19 -10.81
C THR A 52 -11.44 4.10 -11.29
N ILE A 53 -10.95 2.87 -11.44
CA ILE A 53 -11.80 1.71 -11.75
C ILE A 53 -12.84 1.50 -10.63
N CYS A 54 -12.42 1.55 -9.37
CA CYS A 54 -13.31 1.42 -8.21
C CYS A 54 -14.43 2.48 -8.23
N LEU A 55 -14.12 3.74 -8.50
CA LEU A 55 -15.10 4.84 -8.57
C LEU A 55 -16.05 4.73 -9.77
N ALA A 56 -15.57 4.21 -10.91
CA ALA A 56 -16.34 4.13 -12.14
C ALA A 56 -17.19 2.85 -12.24
N ALA A 57 -16.80 1.78 -11.55
CA ALA A 57 -17.46 0.49 -11.68
C ALA A 57 -18.86 0.47 -11.03
N SER A 58 -19.79 -0.19 -11.73
CA SER A 58 -21.18 -0.40 -11.32
C SER A 58 -21.40 -1.67 -10.50
N SER A 59 -20.34 -2.42 -10.18
CA SER A 59 -20.41 -3.74 -9.55
C SER A 59 -19.65 -3.75 -8.20
N TRP A 60 -20.00 -2.84 -7.30
CA TRP A 60 -19.53 -2.89 -5.91
C TRP A 60 -20.22 -4.00 -5.13
N LEU A 61 -21.47 -4.25 -5.46
CA LEU A 61 -22.30 -5.34 -4.97
C LEU A 61 -22.81 -6.12 -6.18
N ASP A 62 -22.77 -7.43 -6.06
CA ASP A 62 -23.24 -8.34 -7.10
C ASP A 62 -24.21 -9.36 -6.50
N SER A 63 -25.25 -9.66 -7.25
CA SER A 63 -26.28 -10.65 -6.94
C SER A 63 -26.91 -11.10 -8.25
N ASN A 64 -27.47 -12.31 -8.30
CA ASN A 64 -28.02 -12.92 -9.51
C ASN A 64 -29.09 -12.01 -10.18
N GLY A 65 -28.65 -11.19 -11.14
CA GLY A 65 -29.46 -10.22 -11.88
C GLY A 65 -29.58 -8.82 -11.26
N PHE A 66 -28.86 -8.50 -10.19
CA PHE A 66 -28.81 -7.15 -9.58
C PHE A 66 -27.37 -6.73 -9.30
N GLN A 67 -26.97 -5.61 -9.91
CA GLN A 67 -25.66 -5.00 -9.66
C GLN A 67 -25.83 -3.60 -9.11
N GLN A 68 -25.03 -3.26 -8.12
CA GLN A 68 -25.05 -1.92 -7.55
C GLN A 68 -23.63 -1.39 -7.40
N GLY A 69 -23.39 -0.25 -8.01
CA GLY A 69 -22.21 0.57 -7.81
C GLY A 69 -22.48 1.70 -6.85
N LEU A 70 -21.52 2.61 -6.76
CA LEU A 70 -21.60 3.75 -5.87
C LEU A 70 -22.61 4.80 -6.35
N TRP A 71 -22.74 4.97 -7.66
CA TRP A 71 -23.52 6.03 -8.31
C TRP A 71 -24.78 5.50 -9.00
N TYR A 72 -24.74 4.27 -9.50
CA TYR A 72 -25.79 3.65 -10.29
C TYR A 72 -26.03 2.22 -9.85
N TYR A 73 -27.24 1.74 -10.02
CA TYR A 73 -27.59 0.32 -9.93
C TYR A 73 -28.25 -0.13 -11.22
N CYS A 74 -28.11 -1.41 -11.53
CA CYS A 74 -28.65 -2.03 -12.73
C CYS A 74 -29.38 -3.32 -12.37
N VAL A 75 -30.58 -3.48 -12.94
CA VAL A 75 -31.45 -4.65 -12.75
C VAL A 75 -31.63 -5.36 -14.09
N SER A 76 -31.33 -6.65 -14.11
CA SER A 76 -31.48 -7.53 -15.27
C SER A 76 -32.85 -8.23 -15.28
N SER A 77 -33.27 -8.73 -16.45
CA SER A 77 -34.56 -9.41 -16.65
C SER A 77 -34.71 -10.73 -15.89
N HIS A 78 -33.60 -11.38 -15.52
CA HIS A 78 -33.57 -12.67 -14.83
C HIS A 78 -33.12 -12.53 -13.37
N TYR A 79 -33.66 -11.55 -12.63
CA TYR A 79 -33.30 -11.39 -11.22
C TYR A 79 -33.97 -12.45 -10.34
N GLU A 80 -33.21 -13.05 -9.43
CA GLU A 80 -33.73 -14.03 -8.47
C GLU A 80 -33.81 -13.41 -7.06
N GLY A 81 -35.03 -13.10 -6.59
CA GLY A 81 -35.33 -12.71 -5.20
C GLY A 81 -35.81 -11.26 -4.99
N PRO A 82 -36.18 -10.87 -3.76
CA PRO A 82 -36.82 -9.58 -3.49
C PRO A 82 -35.82 -8.43 -3.50
N LEU A 83 -35.99 -7.45 -4.41
CA LEU A 83 -35.16 -6.24 -4.51
C LEU A 83 -35.01 -5.54 -3.14
N PRO A 84 -33.89 -4.82 -2.91
CA PRO A 84 -33.75 -4.00 -1.71
C PRO A 84 -34.97 -3.08 -1.52
N PRO A 85 -35.48 -2.94 -0.29
CA PRO A 85 -36.69 -2.19 -0.01
C PRO A 85 -36.54 -0.73 -0.46
N GLY A 86 -37.55 -0.24 -1.19
CA GLY A 86 -37.60 1.12 -1.72
C GLY A 86 -37.06 1.30 -3.14
N ILE A 87 -36.67 0.22 -3.82
CA ILE A 87 -36.29 0.25 -5.24
C ILE A 87 -37.45 -0.33 -6.08
N PRO A 88 -37.92 0.38 -7.13
CA PRO A 88 -38.96 -0.15 -8.02
C PRO A 88 -38.44 -1.34 -8.84
N GLU A 89 -39.30 -2.33 -9.10
CA GLU A 89 -38.98 -3.50 -9.92
C GLU A 89 -39.00 -3.17 -11.43
N THR A 90 -38.10 -2.30 -11.86
CA THR A 90 -37.94 -1.89 -13.26
C THR A 90 -36.60 -2.37 -13.81
N ILE A 91 -36.64 -2.97 -15.01
CA ILE A 91 -35.44 -3.41 -15.73
C ILE A 91 -34.68 -2.18 -16.26
N GLY A 92 -33.36 -2.18 -16.13
CA GLY A 92 -32.50 -1.10 -16.62
C GLY A 92 -31.52 -0.60 -15.57
N CYS A 93 -30.78 0.44 -15.93
CA CYS A 93 -29.83 1.11 -15.05
C CYS A 93 -30.38 2.47 -14.60
N PHE A 94 -30.36 2.71 -13.30
CA PHE A 94 -30.91 3.90 -12.68
C PHE A 94 -29.91 4.49 -11.69
N ALA A 95 -30.07 5.80 -11.40
CA ALA A 95 -29.25 6.48 -10.41
C ALA A 95 -29.56 5.95 -9.01
N SER A 96 -28.52 5.64 -8.23
CA SER A 96 -28.65 5.09 -6.88
C SER A 96 -29.41 6.06 -5.97
N PRO A 97 -30.37 5.58 -5.15
CA PRO A 97 -31.02 6.42 -4.15
C PRO A 97 -29.97 7.04 -3.23
N TRP A 98 -30.09 8.34 -2.93
CA TRP A 98 -29.13 9.11 -2.14
C TRP A 98 -29.10 8.66 -0.66
N ARG A 99 -28.53 7.49 -0.37
CA ARG A 99 -28.20 7.12 1.01
C ARG A 99 -26.88 7.77 1.39
N VAL A 100 -26.86 8.39 2.57
CA VAL A 100 -25.74 9.20 3.07
C VAL A 100 -24.42 8.42 3.06
N TYR A 101 -24.45 7.11 3.31
CA TYR A 101 -23.24 6.29 3.35
C TYR A 101 -22.62 6.03 1.97
N PHE A 102 -23.41 5.87 0.89
CA PHE A 102 -22.86 5.74 -0.46
C PHE A 102 -22.15 7.04 -0.88
N LEU A 103 -22.75 8.20 -0.60
CA LEU A 103 -22.14 9.49 -0.89
C LEU A 103 -20.87 9.71 -0.05
N ALA A 104 -20.89 9.34 1.23
CA ALA A 104 -19.73 9.44 2.10
C ALA A 104 -18.58 8.54 1.62
N THR A 105 -18.86 7.28 1.27
CA THR A 105 -17.87 6.37 0.70
C THR A 105 -17.30 6.91 -0.62
N GLY A 106 -18.16 7.45 -1.51
CA GLY A 106 -17.71 8.07 -2.76
C GLY A 106 -16.85 9.30 -2.55
N ALA A 107 -17.20 10.15 -1.59
CA ALA A 107 -16.39 11.31 -1.23
C ALA A 107 -15.02 10.91 -0.65
N LEU A 108 -14.98 9.86 0.19
CA LEU A 108 -13.73 9.34 0.74
C LEU A 108 -12.83 8.72 -0.34
N CYS A 109 -13.39 7.91 -1.25
CA CYS A 109 -12.64 7.31 -2.36
C CYS A 109 -12.15 8.37 -3.37
N ALA A 110 -12.98 9.38 -3.68
CA ALA A 110 -12.56 10.52 -4.50
C ALA A 110 -11.48 11.37 -3.78
N GLY A 111 -11.60 11.54 -2.46
CA GLY A 111 -10.57 12.17 -1.64
C GLY A 111 -9.25 11.40 -1.69
N THR A 112 -9.28 10.07 -1.56
CA THR A 112 -8.11 9.20 -1.73
C THR A 112 -7.47 9.42 -3.10
N PHE A 113 -8.25 9.43 -4.19
CA PHE A 113 -7.73 9.68 -5.54
C PHE A 113 -6.97 11.01 -5.63
N LEU A 114 -7.56 12.10 -5.12
CA LEU A 114 -6.94 13.42 -5.17
C LEU A 114 -5.68 13.50 -4.32
N LEU A 115 -5.71 12.93 -3.10
CA LEU A 115 -4.55 12.90 -2.21
C LEU A 115 -3.41 12.06 -2.80
N ASP A 116 -3.71 10.93 -3.41
CA ASP A 116 -2.74 10.05 -4.06
C ASP A 116 -2.14 10.69 -5.32
N LEU A 117 -2.95 11.42 -6.10
CA LEU A 117 -2.47 12.19 -7.25
C LEU A 117 -1.47 13.28 -6.80
N VAL A 118 -1.79 14.00 -5.73
CA VAL A 118 -0.88 15.00 -5.13
C VAL A 118 0.38 14.32 -4.58
N ALA A 119 0.24 13.19 -3.88
CA ALA A 119 1.38 12.46 -3.33
C ALA A 119 2.33 11.96 -4.43
N THR A 120 1.78 11.37 -5.49
CA THR A 120 2.53 10.83 -6.63
C THR A 120 3.22 11.94 -7.42
N THR A 121 2.56 13.07 -7.67
CA THR A 121 3.21 14.24 -8.32
C THR A 121 4.32 14.83 -7.46
N LEU A 122 4.13 14.96 -6.14
CA LEU A 122 5.18 15.38 -5.22
C LEU A 122 6.36 14.40 -5.22
N LEU A 123 6.10 13.10 -5.28
CA LEU A 123 7.13 12.06 -5.37
C LEU A 123 7.94 12.19 -6.67
N VAL A 124 7.30 12.39 -7.83
CA VAL A 124 7.99 12.66 -9.10
C VAL A 124 8.87 13.91 -9.02
N ILE A 125 8.33 15.02 -8.50
CA ILE A 125 9.09 16.27 -8.35
C ILE A 125 10.27 16.07 -7.37
N ALA A 126 10.08 15.29 -6.31
CA ALA A 126 11.13 14.95 -5.35
C ALA A 126 12.25 14.10 -5.97
N LEU A 127 11.91 13.23 -6.94
CA LEU A 127 12.89 12.46 -7.72
C LEU A 127 13.67 13.36 -8.68
N CYS A 128 13.02 14.33 -9.33
CA CYS A 128 13.66 15.24 -10.29
C CYS A 128 14.45 16.39 -9.63
N THR A 129 14.25 16.67 -8.34
CA THR A 129 14.87 17.82 -7.66
C THR A 129 16.32 17.53 -7.24
N ARG A 130 17.27 18.36 -7.70
CA ARG A 130 18.69 18.29 -7.32
C ARG A 130 19.01 18.88 -5.94
N LYS A 131 18.25 19.87 -5.47
CA LYS A 131 18.50 20.54 -4.17
C LYS A 131 18.11 19.65 -2.99
N ILE A 132 19.08 19.26 -2.15
CA ILE A 132 18.89 18.29 -1.06
C ILE A 132 17.82 18.73 -0.03
N GLY A 133 17.83 20.00 0.39
CA GLY A 133 16.87 20.49 1.39
C GLY A 133 15.42 20.49 0.89
N ARG A 134 15.18 20.83 -0.38
CA ARG A 134 13.84 20.79 -0.98
C ARG A 134 13.38 19.35 -1.22
N LYS A 135 14.29 18.48 -1.64
CA LYS A 135 14.05 17.05 -1.81
C LYS A 135 13.52 16.42 -0.51
N ILE A 136 14.21 16.63 0.62
CA ILE A 136 13.81 16.11 1.94
C ILE A 136 12.41 16.59 2.34
N ARG A 137 12.12 17.88 2.12
CA ARG A 137 10.79 18.45 2.43
C ARG A 137 9.69 17.83 1.58
N LEU A 138 9.92 17.65 0.27
CA LEU A 138 8.95 17.04 -0.65
C LEU A 138 8.67 15.58 -0.30
N TYR A 139 9.69 14.78 0.02
CA TYR A 139 9.49 13.39 0.47
C TYR A 139 8.69 13.31 1.78
N LYS A 140 8.99 14.18 2.75
CA LYS A 140 8.22 14.24 4.00
C LYS A 140 6.76 14.58 3.75
N SER A 141 6.50 15.56 2.87
CA SER A 141 5.15 15.94 2.47
C SER A 141 4.43 14.81 1.73
N ALA A 142 5.08 14.17 0.76
CA ALA A 142 4.50 13.07 -0.01
C ALA A 142 4.09 11.91 0.91
N LYS A 143 4.96 11.51 1.86
CA LYS A 143 4.63 10.50 2.87
C LYS A 143 3.38 10.86 3.68
N THR A 144 3.22 12.12 4.09
CA THR A 144 2.03 12.56 4.82
C THR A 144 0.77 12.45 3.95
N PHE A 145 0.83 12.81 2.67
CA PHE A 145 -0.31 12.64 1.76
C PHE A 145 -0.66 11.17 1.52
N PHE A 146 0.33 10.28 1.34
CA PHE A 146 0.08 8.83 1.25
C PHE A 146 -0.57 8.26 2.52
N MET A 147 -0.12 8.69 3.71
CA MET A 147 -0.76 8.31 4.98
C MET A 147 -2.24 8.75 5.04
N LEU A 148 -2.53 10.00 4.69
CA LEU A 148 -3.90 10.52 4.69
C LEU A 148 -4.78 9.81 3.66
N ALA A 149 -4.24 9.54 2.46
CA ALA A 149 -4.94 8.81 1.42
C ALA A 149 -5.30 7.38 1.85
N LEU A 150 -4.38 6.68 2.53
CA LEU A 150 -4.61 5.34 3.08
C LEU A 150 -5.72 5.33 4.13
N LEU A 151 -5.69 6.28 5.07
CA LEU A 151 -6.72 6.40 6.12
C LEU A 151 -8.10 6.71 5.52
N ALA A 152 -8.16 7.60 4.52
CA ALA A 152 -9.39 7.90 3.78
C ALA A 152 -9.91 6.68 3.01
N CYS A 153 -9.01 5.91 2.38
CA CYS A 153 -9.37 4.72 1.62
C CYS A 153 -9.94 3.63 2.52
N MET A 154 -9.21 3.31 3.60
CA MET A 154 -9.63 2.29 4.58
C MET A 154 -10.94 2.66 5.26
N SER A 155 -11.09 3.93 5.67
CA SER A 155 -12.36 4.39 6.27
C SER A 155 -13.52 4.28 5.28
N GLY A 156 -13.35 4.66 4.01
CA GLY A 156 -14.38 4.53 2.98
C GLY A 156 -14.85 3.08 2.77
N LEU A 157 -13.91 2.13 2.69
CA LEU A 157 -14.21 0.71 2.49
C LEU A 157 -14.86 0.07 3.72
N ILE A 158 -14.38 0.37 4.92
CA ILE A 158 -14.94 -0.15 6.17
C ILE A 158 -16.34 0.43 6.41
N LEU A 159 -16.54 1.73 6.20
CA LEU A 159 -17.86 2.38 6.34
C LEU A 159 -18.88 1.71 5.44
N PHE A 160 -18.51 1.45 4.19
CA PHE A 160 -19.34 0.72 3.24
C PHE A 160 -19.68 -0.69 3.76
N ALA A 161 -18.68 -1.50 4.10
CA ALA A 161 -18.88 -2.88 4.55
C ALA A 161 -19.76 -2.96 5.81
N VAL A 162 -19.49 -2.13 6.81
CA VAL A 162 -20.22 -2.13 8.08
C VAL A 162 -21.67 -1.71 7.88
N LYS A 163 -21.91 -0.57 7.21
CA LYS A 163 -23.29 -0.09 6.99
C LYS A 163 -24.10 -1.04 6.11
N PHE A 164 -23.48 -1.57 5.06
CA PHE A 164 -24.12 -2.57 4.22
C PHE A 164 -24.45 -3.85 5.00
N SER A 165 -23.55 -4.34 5.86
CA SER A 165 -23.79 -5.55 6.66
C SER A 165 -24.97 -5.44 7.63
N LEU A 166 -25.25 -4.22 8.12
CA LEU A 166 -26.37 -3.95 9.02
C LEU A 166 -27.69 -3.95 8.24
N GLU A 167 -27.72 -3.25 7.10
CA GLU A 167 -28.93 -3.12 6.29
C GLU A 167 -29.28 -4.44 5.58
N TYR A 168 -28.29 -5.21 5.16
CA TYR A 168 -28.49 -6.51 4.51
C TYR A 168 -29.26 -7.51 5.40
N ARG A 169 -29.03 -7.50 6.72
CA ARG A 169 -29.72 -8.41 7.66
C ARG A 169 -31.22 -8.22 7.67
N GLU A 170 -31.70 -7.03 7.31
CA GLU A 170 -33.12 -6.67 7.31
C GLU A 170 -33.83 -7.10 6.00
N TRP A 171 -33.08 -7.38 4.94
CA TRP A 171 -33.64 -7.66 3.61
C TRP A 171 -34.09 -9.11 3.42
N GLY A 172 -33.80 -10.01 4.36
CA GLY A 172 -34.26 -11.41 4.33
C GLY A 172 -33.75 -12.25 3.14
N ARG A 173 -32.81 -11.72 2.34
CA ARG A 173 -32.17 -12.42 1.23
C ARG A 173 -31.02 -13.32 1.72
N ARG A 174 -30.71 -14.36 0.95
CA ARG A 174 -29.65 -15.34 1.29
C ARG A 174 -28.34 -15.15 0.53
N SER A 175 -28.31 -14.39 -0.56
CA SER A 175 -27.13 -14.30 -1.45
C SER A 175 -26.93 -12.89 -2.00
N PHE A 176 -26.10 -12.11 -1.30
CA PHE A 176 -25.39 -10.96 -1.88
C PHE A 176 -23.90 -11.18 -1.70
N GLU A 177 -23.15 -10.84 -2.74
CA GLU A 177 -21.71 -10.96 -2.76
C GLU A 177 -21.09 -9.58 -2.98
N PHE A 178 -19.94 -9.35 -2.35
CA PHE A 178 -19.15 -8.17 -2.66
C PHE A 178 -18.63 -8.30 -4.09
N GLY A 179 -18.96 -7.33 -4.92
CA GLY A 179 -18.55 -7.32 -6.31
C GLY A 179 -17.06 -7.02 -6.47
N TRP A 180 -16.57 -7.23 -7.68
CA TRP A 180 -15.15 -7.08 -8.02
C TRP A 180 -14.61 -5.67 -7.76
N ALA A 181 -15.43 -4.63 -7.92
CA ALA A 181 -15.02 -3.25 -7.71
C ALA A 181 -14.64 -2.97 -6.24
N PHE A 182 -15.38 -3.57 -5.30
CA PHE A 182 -15.04 -3.49 -3.88
C PHE A 182 -13.68 -4.14 -3.60
N GLY A 183 -13.39 -5.26 -4.26
CA GLY A 183 -12.07 -5.89 -4.25
C GLY A 183 -10.96 -4.99 -4.80
N MET A 184 -11.22 -4.24 -5.88
CA MET A 184 -10.25 -3.27 -6.42
C MET A 184 -9.94 -2.15 -5.41
N GLY A 185 -10.92 -1.71 -4.63
CA GLY A 185 -10.72 -0.76 -3.53
C GLY A 185 -9.75 -1.29 -2.45
N TRP A 186 -9.93 -2.54 -2.02
CA TRP A 186 -8.98 -3.18 -1.08
C TRP A 186 -7.60 -3.39 -1.70
N GLY A 187 -7.54 -3.75 -2.99
CA GLY A 187 -6.29 -3.82 -3.73
C GLY A 187 -5.54 -2.48 -3.71
N ALA A 188 -6.26 -1.37 -3.96
CA ALA A 188 -5.69 -0.03 -3.88
C ALA A 188 -5.18 0.30 -2.47
N ALA A 189 -5.87 -0.11 -1.40
CA ALA A 189 -5.40 0.09 -0.03
C ALA A 189 -4.08 -0.66 0.25
N VAL A 190 -3.94 -1.88 -0.26
CA VAL A 190 -2.70 -2.68 -0.14
C VAL A 190 -1.54 -2.01 -0.89
N PHE A 191 -1.76 -1.53 -2.11
CA PHE A 191 -0.74 -0.79 -2.85
C PHE A 191 -0.42 0.56 -2.18
N LEU A 192 -1.39 1.29 -1.65
CA LEU A 192 -1.13 2.52 -0.87
C LEU A 192 -0.23 2.23 0.33
N PHE A 193 -0.54 1.17 1.07
CA PHE A 193 0.27 0.73 2.20
C PHE A 193 1.68 0.32 1.77
N GLY A 194 1.82 -0.44 0.67
CA GLY A 194 3.10 -0.81 0.10
C GLY A 194 3.95 0.40 -0.32
N ALA A 195 3.35 1.36 -1.03
CA ALA A 195 4.01 2.61 -1.43
C ALA A 195 4.52 3.38 -0.21
N LEU A 196 3.69 3.49 0.82
CA LEU A 196 4.03 4.15 2.07
C LEU A 196 5.20 3.45 2.79
N LEU A 197 5.17 2.12 2.91
CA LEU A 197 6.26 1.35 3.51
C LEU A 197 7.58 1.54 2.76
N LEU A 198 7.55 1.45 1.44
CA LEU A 198 8.73 1.66 0.59
C LEU A 198 9.34 3.06 0.80
N LEU A 199 8.51 4.11 0.92
CA LEU A 199 8.96 5.46 1.24
C LEU A 199 9.54 5.58 2.66
N CYS A 200 9.06 4.77 3.61
CA CYS A 200 9.58 4.78 4.98
C CYS A 200 10.94 4.10 5.05
N CYS A 201 11.07 2.91 4.46
CA CYS A 201 12.33 2.15 4.42
C CYS A 201 13.44 2.93 3.69
N ASP A 202 13.10 3.64 2.60
CA ASP A 202 14.08 4.46 1.87
C ASP A 202 14.73 5.55 2.75
N ARG A 203 13.96 6.13 3.69
CA ARG A 203 14.50 7.13 4.62
C ARG A 203 15.50 6.50 5.59
N GLU A 204 15.18 5.33 6.13
CA GLU A 204 16.05 4.61 7.07
C GLU A 204 17.37 4.21 6.40
N THR A 205 17.32 3.72 5.16
CA THR A 205 18.52 3.41 4.38
C THR A 205 19.40 4.64 4.13
N ASP A 206 18.80 5.78 3.78
CA ASP A 206 19.57 7.03 3.63
C ASP A 206 20.23 7.46 4.95
N THR A 207 19.55 7.33 6.10
CA THR A 207 20.14 7.71 7.39
C THR A 207 21.33 6.84 7.79
N ILE A 208 21.29 5.53 7.50
CA ILE A 208 22.38 4.61 7.80
C ILE A 208 23.61 4.93 6.95
N TYR A 209 23.41 5.19 5.65
CA TYR A 209 24.49 5.50 4.72
C TYR A 209 25.27 6.78 5.10
N TYR A 210 24.59 7.80 5.62
CA TYR A 210 25.27 9.01 6.10
C TYR A 210 25.97 8.79 7.45
N ALA A 211 25.42 7.95 8.32
CA ALA A 211 26.04 7.64 9.61
C ALA A 211 27.36 6.86 9.42
N GLU A 212 27.39 5.91 8.49
CA GLU A 212 28.59 5.11 8.18
C GLU A 212 29.73 5.99 7.66
N LYS A 213 29.45 6.89 6.71
CA LYS A 213 30.47 7.84 6.21
C LYS A 213 31.06 8.73 7.29
N THR A 214 30.25 9.19 8.25
CA THR A 214 30.78 10.03 9.34
C THR A 214 31.66 9.28 10.33
N ILE A 215 31.62 7.94 10.35
CA ILE A 215 32.47 7.09 11.20
C ILE A 215 33.80 6.79 10.49
N GLU A 216 33.76 6.56 9.18
CA GLU A 216 34.98 6.40 8.36
C GLU A 216 35.80 7.69 8.28
N ASP A 217 35.13 8.85 8.26
CA ASP A 217 35.77 10.18 8.23
C ASP A 217 36.09 10.76 9.63
N GLY A 218 36.19 9.91 10.68
CA GLY A 218 36.58 10.34 12.04
C GLY A 218 38.00 10.95 12.10
N PRO A 219 38.27 11.88 13.04
CA PRO A 219 39.32 12.92 13.00
C PRO A 219 40.77 12.44 12.90
#